data_AF-A0A931YF76-F1
#
_entry.id   AF-A0A931YF76-F1
#
_cell.length_a   1.000
_cell.length_b   1.000
_cell.length_c   1.000
_cell.angle_alpha   90.00
_cell.angle_beta   90.00
_cell.angle_gamma   90.00
#
_symmetry.space_group_name_H-M   'P 1'
#
loop_
_entity.id
_entity.type
_entity.pdbx_description
1 polymer ?
#
loop_
_entity_poly.entity_id
_entity_poly.type
_entity_poly.pdbx_seq_one_letter_code
_entity_poly.pdbx_strand_id
1 'polypeptide(L)'
;MLGNLIEIIRPLGVLAIALLLVLSVASSALARVAAIETTAPLQDHSEQSIEVAVAQAIQTAVRGAVAMGLPWVHLRRAWVIGDTVAVQILATDTGPEEEQSAEPEPGEEPGVESGDTGRLRL
;
A
#
# COMPACT_ATOMS: atom_id res chain seq x y z
N MET A 1 17.79 45.36 -41.03
CA MET A 1 18.27 44.69 -39.80
C MET A 1 17.15 44.15 -38.90
N LEU A 2 15.93 43.91 -39.41
CA LEU A 2 14.81 43.31 -38.66
C LEU A 2 14.63 41.80 -38.91
N GLY A 3 15.26 41.25 -39.96
CA GLY A 3 15.16 39.83 -40.33
C GLY A 3 15.87 38.89 -39.34
N ASN A 4 17.03 39.29 -38.83
CA ASN A 4 17.84 38.45 -37.94
C ASN A 4 17.21 38.25 -36.55
N LEU A 5 16.30 39.14 -36.12
CA LEU A 5 15.64 39.01 -34.82
C LEU A 5 14.58 37.91 -34.82
N ILE A 6 13.88 37.72 -35.95
CA ILE A 6 12.84 36.70 -36.13
C ILE A 6 13.45 35.30 -36.24
N GLU A 7 14.64 35.17 -36.84
CA GLU A 7 15.36 33.89 -36.93
C GLU A 7 15.88 33.38 -35.58
N ILE A 8 16.20 34.27 -34.63
CA ILE A 8 16.69 33.89 -33.29
C ILE A 8 15.54 33.57 -32.32
N ILE A 9 14.37 34.20 -32.50
CA ILE A 9 13.21 33.99 -31.62
C ILE A 9 12.56 32.61 -31.86
N ARG A 10 12.57 32.10 -33.10
CA ARG A 10 12.04 30.75 -33.43
C ARG A 10 12.73 29.61 -32.66
N PRO A 11 14.08 29.47 -32.66
CA PRO A 11 14.74 28.39 -31.93
C PRO A 11 14.59 28.57 -30.41
N LEU A 12 14.52 29.80 -29.91
CA LEU A 12 14.31 30.05 -28.48
C LEU A 12 12.90 29.63 -28.01
N GLY A 13 11.87 29.88 -28.83
CA GLY A 13 10.51 29.40 -28.56
C GLY A 13 10.39 27.88 -28.63
N VAL A 14 11.05 27.25 -29.61
CA VAL A 14 11.09 25.77 -29.74
C VAL A 14 11.83 25.15 -28.55
N LEU A 15 12.94 25.75 -28.11
CA LEU A 15 13.68 25.29 -26.93
C LEU A 15 12.84 25.41 -25.66
N ALA A 16 12.12 26.52 -25.48
CA ALA A 16 11.23 26.71 -24.33
C ALA A 16 10.11 25.67 -24.30
N ILE A 17 9.46 25.40 -25.45
CA ILE A 17 8.41 24.38 -25.55
C ILE A 17 8.97 22.98 -25.31
N ALA A 18 10.13 22.66 -25.88
CA ALA A 18 10.79 21.37 -25.66
C ALA A 18 11.16 21.18 -24.19
N LEU A 19 11.66 22.22 -23.52
CA LEU A 19 11.98 22.19 -22.10
C LEU A 19 10.71 22.00 -21.26
N LEU A 20 9.62 22.71 -21.57
CA LEU A 20 8.33 22.58 -20.88
C LEU A 20 7.74 21.17 -21.03
N LEU A 21 7.87 20.57 -22.21
CA LEU A 21 7.46 19.19 -22.47
C LEU A 21 8.30 18.18 -21.68
N VAL A 22 9.62 18.37 -21.60
CA VAL A 22 10.51 17.51 -20.79
C VAL A 22 10.19 17.60 -19.31
N LEU A 23 9.95 18.81 -18.77
CA LEU A 23 9.56 18.98 -17.37
C LEU A 23 8.17 18.42 -17.06
N SER A 24 7.25 18.38 -18.04
CA SER A 24 5.90 17.82 -17.84
C SER A 24 5.89 16.29 -17.67
N VAL A 25 6.98 15.60 -18.02
CA VAL A 25 7.13 14.14 -17.83
C VAL A 25 7.62 13.80 -16.42
N ALA A 26 7.98 14.80 -15.59
CA ALA A 26 8.18 14.60 -14.17
C ALA A 26 6.82 14.33 -13.48
N SER A 27 6.24 13.17 -13.76
CA SER A 27 5.11 12.63 -13.03
C SER A 27 5.53 12.57 -11.57
N SER A 28 4.81 13.32 -10.74
CA SER A 28 5.03 13.41 -9.31
C SER A 28 5.23 12.02 -8.71
N ALA A 29 6.45 11.69 -8.29
CA ALA A 29 6.81 10.44 -7.62
C ALA A 29 6.34 10.46 -6.14
N LEU A 30 5.16 11.03 -5.89
CA LEU A 30 4.50 10.94 -4.60
C LEU A 30 3.84 9.57 -4.53
N ALA A 31 4.09 8.83 -3.44
CA ALA A 31 3.44 7.56 -3.16
C ALA A 31 1.93 7.73 -3.32
N ARG A 32 1.33 6.99 -4.25
CA ARG A 32 -0.11 7.04 -4.49
C ARG A 32 -0.76 6.11 -3.48
N VAL A 33 -1.60 6.66 -2.62
CA VAL A 33 -2.37 5.89 -1.64
C VAL A 33 -3.86 6.05 -1.93
N ALA A 34 -4.59 4.93 -1.95
CA ALA A 34 -6.04 4.91 -2.08
C ALA A 34 -6.68 4.11 -0.95
N ALA A 35 -7.76 4.65 -0.38
CA ALA A 35 -8.67 3.88 0.46
C ALA A 35 -9.76 3.28 -0.43
N ILE A 36 -9.91 1.95 -0.39
CA ILE A 36 -10.88 1.22 -1.21
C ILE A 36 -11.84 0.54 -0.27
N GLU A 37 -13.12 0.83 -0.45
CA GLU A 37 -14.20 0.22 0.31
C GLU A 37 -15.05 -0.66 -0.61
N THR A 38 -15.29 -1.89 -0.18
CA THR A 38 -16.09 -2.86 -0.91
C THR A 38 -17.06 -3.55 0.03
N THR A 39 -18.13 -4.07 -0.56
CA THR A 39 -19.18 -4.76 0.17
C THR A 39 -19.53 -6.10 -0.46
N ALA A 40 -19.88 -7.09 0.36
CA ALA A 40 -20.41 -8.36 -0.08
C ALA A 40 -21.66 -8.72 0.74
N PRO A 41 -22.73 -9.23 0.10
CA PRO A 41 -23.95 -9.61 0.80
C PRO A 41 -23.72 -10.83 1.71
N LEU A 42 -24.35 -10.85 2.88
CA LEU A 42 -24.47 -12.05 3.71
C LEU A 42 -25.66 -12.88 3.22
N GLN A 43 -25.52 -14.21 3.26
CA GLN A 43 -26.65 -15.12 3.04
C GLN A 43 -27.45 -15.32 4.32
N ASP A 44 -26.73 -15.41 5.44
CA ASP A 44 -27.26 -15.46 6.79
C ASP A 44 -26.23 -14.90 7.79
N HIS A 45 -26.59 -14.85 9.07
CA HIS A 45 -25.73 -14.34 10.14
C HIS A 45 -24.86 -15.43 10.79
N SER A 46 -24.62 -16.54 10.09
CA SER A 46 -23.67 -17.55 10.56
C SER A 46 -22.23 -17.08 10.38
N GLU A 47 -21.34 -17.57 11.24
CA GLU A 47 -19.90 -17.30 11.13
C GLU A 47 -19.35 -17.69 9.76
N GLN A 48 -19.82 -18.82 9.20
CA GLN A 48 -19.40 -19.30 7.89
C GLN A 48 -19.83 -18.34 6.77
N SER A 49 -21.06 -17.81 6.82
CA SER A 49 -21.52 -16.83 5.81
C SER A 49 -20.73 -15.52 5.92
N ILE A 50 -20.41 -15.08 7.14
CA ILE A 50 -19.57 -13.90 7.39
C ILE A 50 -18.17 -14.11 6.80
N GLU A 51 -17.53 -15.25 7.07
CA GLU A 51 -16.18 -15.55 6.57
C GLU A 51 -16.12 -15.52 5.03
N VAL A 52 -17.10 -16.15 4.38
CA VAL A 52 -17.21 -16.15 2.91
C VAL A 52 -17.41 -14.74 2.38
N ALA A 53 -18.31 -13.95 2.98
CA ALA A 53 -18.57 -12.59 2.55
C ALA A 53 -17.37 -11.66 2.76
N VAL A 54 -16.65 -11.79 3.89
CA VAL A 54 -15.38 -11.07 4.12
C VAL A 54 -14.36 -11.40 3.04
N ALA A 55 -14.14 -12.69 2.75
CA ALA A 55 -13.20 -13.11 1.72
C ALA A 55 -13.55 -12.55 0.34
N GLN A 56 -14.83 -12.56 -0.03
CA GLN A 56 -15.32 -11.99 -1.28
C GLN A 56 -15.12 -10.46 -1.35
N ALA A 57 -15.42 -9.74 -0.27
CA ALA A 57 -15.24 -8.29 -0.20
C ALA A 57 -13.76 -7.92 -0.33
N ILE A 58 -12.86 -8.61 0.39
CA ILE A 58 -11.40 -8.44 0.29
C ILE A 58 -10.92 -8.70 -1.14
N GLN A 59 -11.29 -9.84 -1.73
CA GLN A 59 -10.87 -10.20 -3.09
C GLN A 59 -11.28 -9.13 -4.11
N THR A 60 -12.49 -8.59 -3.96
CA THR A 60 -12.99 -7.50 -4.81
C THR A 60 -12.17 -6.22 -4.60
N ALA A 61 -11.87 -5.87 -3.36
CA ALA A 61 -11.08 -4.68 -3.04
C ALA A 61 -9.66 -4.78 -3.62
N VAL A 62 -8.99 -5.91 -3.43
CA VAL A 62 -7.64 -6.19 -3.95
C VAL A 62 -7.63 -6.12 -5.48
N ARG A 63 -8.64 -6.69 -6.15
CA ARG A 63 -8.75 -6.58 -7.61
C ARG A 63 -8.87 -5.13 -8.08
N GLY A 64 -9.66 -4.32 -7.36
CA GLY A 64 -9.75 -2.88 -7.60
C GLY A 64 -8.41 -2.17 -7.42
N ALA A 65 -7.67 -2.49 -6.35
CA ALA A 65 -6.34 -1.94 -6.09
C ALA A 65 -5.36 -2.25 -7.22
N VAL A 66 -5.30 -3.51 -7.65
CA VAL A 66 -4.43 -3.96 -8.76
C VAL A 66 -4.81 -3.29 -10.07
N ALA A 67 -6.11 -3.14 -10.36
CA ALA A 67 -6.58 -2.44 -11.55
C ALA A 67 -6.19 -0.95 -11.56
N MET A 68 -5.97 -0.34 -10.38
CA MET A 68 -5.48 1.03 -10.23
C MET A 68 -3.94 1.13 -10.20
N GLY A 69 -3.22 0.01 -10.31
CA GLY A 69 -1.76 -0.02 -10.24
C GLY A 69 -1.21 0.16 -8.81
N LEU A 70 -1.99 -0.23 -7.79
CA LEU A 70 -1.63 -0.16 -6.38
C LEU A 70 -1.49 -1.59 -5.81
N PRO A 71 -0.37 -2.29 -6.06
CA PRO A 71 -0.22 -3.71 -5.74
C PRO A 71 -0.08 -4.01 -4.24
N TRP A 72 0.32 -3.03 -3.43
CA TRP A 72 0.54 -3.22 -2.00
C TRP A 72 -0.72 -2.84 -1.24
N VAL A 73 -1.26 -3.79 -0.49
CA VAL A 73 -2.57 -3.65 0.17
C VAL A 73 -2.45 -3.95 1.66
N HIS A 74 -3.09 -3.12 2.48
CA HIS A 74 -3.25 -3.34 3.90
C HIS A 74 -4.74 -3.33 4.28
N LEU A 75 -5.22 -4.38 4.94
CA LEU A 75 -6.59 -4.45 5.44
C LEU A 75 -6.73 -3.51 6.64
N ARG A 76 -7.59 -2.49 6.52
CA ARG A 76 -7.79 -1.49 7.58
C ARG A 76 -8.95 -1.82 8.50
N ARG A 77 -10.06 -2.29 7.92
CA ARG A 77 -11.26 -2.64 8.67
C ARG A 77 -12.11 -3.64 7.90
N ALA A 78 -12.78 -4.53 8.63
CA ALA A 78 -13.90 -5.33 8.17
C ALA A 78 -15.02 -5.26 9.21
N TRP A 79 -16.27 -5.10 8.77
CA TRP A 79 -17.41 -5.00 9.68
C TRP A 79 -18.70 -5.42 8.98
N VAL A 80 -19.68 -5.85 9.78
CA VAL A 80 -21.03 -6.22 9.29
C VAL A 80 -21.96 -5.04 9.49
N ILE A 81 -22.77 -4.72 8.48
CA ILE A 81 -23.86 -3.75 8.54
C ILE A 81 -25.12 -4.40 7.97
N GLY A 82 -26.10 -4.68 8.81
CA GLY A 82 -27.30 -5.41 8.38
C GLY A 82 -26.91 -6.75 7.76
N ASP A 83 -27.40 -7.00 6.54
CA ASP A 83 -27.12 -8.23 5.77
C ASP A 83 -25.94 -8.06 4.79
N THR A 84 -24.96 -7.22 5.12
CA THR A 84 -23.78 -6.99 4.27
C THR A 84 -22.48 -6.89 5.09
N VAL A 85 -21.40 -7.45 4.57
CA VAL A 85 -20.04 -7.22 5.06
C VAL A 85 -19.47 -6.05 4.27
N ALA A 86 -18.90 -5.08 4.97
CA ALA A 86 -18.08 -4.02 4.40
C ALA A 86 -16.61 -4.23 4.78
N VAL A 87 -15.72 -3.97 3.84
CA VAL A 87 -14.27 -4.05 4.00
C VAL A 87 -13.65 -2.78 3.48
N GLN A 88 -12.69 -2.24 4.23
CA GLN A 88 -11.86 -1.13 3.80
C GLN A 88 -10.39 -1.57 3.79
N ILE A 89 -9.74 -1.36 2.64
CA ILE A 89 -8.30 -1.54 2.47
C ILE A 89 -7.63 -0.21 2.16
N LEU A 90 -6.34 -0.10 2.50
CA LEU A 90 -5.44 0.90 1.97
C LEU A 90 -4.56 0.26 0.93
N ALA A 91 -4.48 0.84 -0.26
CA ALA A 91 -3.66 0.38 -1.35
C ALA A 91 -2.62 1.44 -1.72
N THR A 92 -1.39 1.01 -2.03
CA THR A 92 -0.29 1.89 -2.39
C THR A 92 0.56 1.29 -3.51
N ASP A 93 1.21 2.16 -4.31
CA ASP A 93 2.20 1.76 -5.31
C ASP A 93 3.62 1.64 -4.76
N THR A 94 3.83 2.10 -3.54
CA THR A 94 5.11 1.97 -2.82
C THR A 94 5.00 0.81 -1.83
N GLY A 95 5.95 -0.13 -1.89
CA GLY A 95 6.00 -1.25 -0.96
C GLY A 95 6.22 -0.81 0.48
N PRO A 96 5.93 -1.68 1.46
CA PRO A 96 6.32 -1.41 2.84
C PRO A 96 7.83 -1.16 2.86
N GLU A 97 8.25 -0.07 3.47
CA GLU A 97 9.65 0.10 3.82
C GLU A 97 9.98 -1.07 4.76
N GLU A 98 10.91 -1.93 4.37
CA GLU A 98 11.45 -2.93 5.27
C GLU A 98 12.00 -2.16 6.46
N GLU A 99 11.26 -2.13 7.57
CA GLU A 99 11.80 -1.70 8.85
C GLU A 99 13.04 -2.58 9.04
N GLN A 100 14.21 -1.95 8.92
CA GLN A 100 15.49 -2.56 9.22
C GLN A 100 15.36 -3.00 10.68
N SER A 101 14.98 -4.26 10.89
CA SER A 101 15.07 -4.91 12.19
C SER A 101 16.47 -4.60 12.67
N ALA A 102 16.57 -3.82 13.75
CA ALA A 102 17.82 -3.63 14.44
C ALA A 102 18.43 -5.02 14.61
N GLU A 103 19.58 -5.26 13.99
CA GLU A 103 20.35 -6.48 14.20
C GLU A 103 20.42 -6.71 15.71
N PRO A 104 20.03 -7.89 16.22
CA PRO A 104 20.31 -8.20 17.61
C PRO A 104 21.82 -8.19 17.76
N GLU A 105 22.34 -7.21 18.50
CA GLU A 105 23.74 -7.12 18.91
C GLU A 105 24.20 -8.49 19.42
N PRO A 106 25.23 -9.11 18.81
CA PRO A 106 25.63 -10.44 19.19
C PRO A 106 26.47 -10.35 20.48
N GLY A 107 25.90 -10.70 21.64
CA GLY A 107 26.76 -10.99 22.79
C GLY A 107 26.24 -10.92 24.22
N GLU A 108 24.94 -10.94 24.50
CA GLU A 108 24.49 -11.21 25.88
C GLU A 108 24.17 -12.69 26.06
N GLU A 109 25.19 -13.44 26.49
CA GLU A 109 25.03 -14.81 26.97
C GLU A 109 24.03 -14.83 28.13
N PRO A 110 22.94 -15.62 28.07
CA PRO A 110 22.11 -15.84 29.24
C PRO A 110 22.89 -16.74 30.21
N GLY A 111 23.45 -16.11 31.26
CA GLY A 111 23.92 -16.81 32.44
C GLY A 111 22.81 -17.69 33.00
N VAL A 112 22.96 -19.00 32.84
CA VAL A 112 22.08 -19.99 33.46
C VAL A 112 22.33 -20.00 34.96
N GLU A 113 21.62 -19.14 35.69
CA GLU A 113 21.55 -19.26 37.14
C GLU A 113 20.70 -20.50 37.47
N SER A 114 21.41 -21.55 37.82
CA SER A 114 20.88 -22.85 38.24
C SER A 114 20.11 -22.70 39.56
N GLY A 115 18.83 -22.32 39.45
CA GLY A 115 17.86 -22.32 40.54
C GLY A 115 17.28 -23.72 40.76
N ASP A 116 17.98 -24.51 41.57
CA ASP A 116 17.46 -25.68 42.27
C ASP A 116 16.22 -25.29 43.10
N THR A 117 15.02 -25.74 42.73
CA THR A 117 14.08 -26.37 43.69
C THR A 117 12.91 -27.08 42.99
N GLY A 118 12.96 -28.42 43.03
CA GLY A 118 11.84 -29.33 43.33
C GLY A 118 10.49 -29.20 42.62
N ARG A 119 10.17 -30.15 41.74
CA ARG A 119 9.25 -31.27 42.09
C ARG A 119 9.11 -32.28 40.96
N LEU A 120 9.29 -33.55 41.33
CA LEU A 120 9.06 -34.75 40.53
C LEU A 120 7.59 -34.88 40.10
N ARG A 121 7.39 -35.51 38.94
CA ARG A 121 6.10 -35.98 38.41
C ARG A 121 5.60 -37.23 39.14
N LEU A 122 4.26 -37.35 39.14
CA LEU A 122 3.37 -38.44 39.58
C LEU A 122 3.03 -38.47 41.07
#